data_AF-A0A954S8P6-F1
#
_entry.id   AF-A0A954S8P6-F1
#
_cell.length_a   1.000
_cell.length_b   1.000
_cell.length_c   1.000
_cell.angle_alpha   90.00
_cell.angle_beta   90.00
_cell.angle_gamma   90.00
#
_symmetry.space_group_name_H-M   'P 1'
#
loop_
_entity.id
_entity.type
_entity.pdbx_description
1 polymer ?
#
loop_
_entity_poly.entity_id
_entity_poly.type
_entity_poly.pdbx_seq_one_letter_code
_entity_poly.pdbx_strand_id
1 'polypeptide(L)'
;DQSPLYSQIRLSEPWDSPHNAQFHETWPYPFRCPAQETKQKQVAYLAVIDTHTLWPGTACRSLRECVDGTSRTILVIEVAASGTHWMQPRDLELAEVSGVINGDMAKSISSQHVGGAHVVLADGAVRFLDTSTTESTIQSLRLIDDGQPNNF
;
A
#
# COMPACT_ATOMS: atom_id res chain seq x y z
N ASP A 1 -4.96 4.81 -19.55
CA ASP A 1 -3.61 4.57 -20.09
C ASP A 1 -2.69 5.71 -19.63
N GLN A 2 -1.49 5.40 -19.14
CA GLN A 2 -0.47 6.36 -18.67
C GLN A 2 0.84 6.26 -19.47
N SER A 3 0.85 5.47 -20.55
CA SER A 3 2.02 5.24 -21.40
C SER A 3 2.74 6.53 -21.85
N PRO A 4 2.03 7.63 -22.21
CA PRO A 4 2.70 8.87 -22.60
C PRO A 4 3.52 9.52 -21.48
N LEU A 5 3.02 9.54 -20.24
CA LEU A 5 3.74 10.09 -19.10
C LEU A 5 4.95 9.23 -18.75
N TYR A 6 4.74 7.91 -18.66
CA TYR A 6 5.79 6.96 -18.30
C TYR A 6 7.01 7.07 -19.22
N SER A 7 6.80 7.23 -20.54
CA SER A 7 7.89 7.36 -21.52
C SER A 7 8.77 8.61 -21.35
N GLN A 8 8.32 9.60 -20.60
CA GLN A 8 9.04 10.86 -20.36
C GLN A 8 9.85 10.87 -19.05
N ILE A 9 9.56 9.93 -18.14
CA ILE A 9 10.23 9.82 -16.85
C ILE A 9 11.59 9.15 -17.04
N ARG A 10 12.64 9.74 -16.48
CA ARG A 10 13.99 9.16 -16.47
C ARG A 10 14.17 8.28 -15.24
N LEU A 11 13.94 6.98 -15.40
CA LEU A 11 14.03 5.99 -14.31
C LEU A 11 15.46 5.79 -13.78
N SER A 12 16.48 6.22 -14.54
CA SER A 12 17.88 6.20 -14.11
C SER A 12 18.26 7.40 -13.22
N GLU A 13 17.38 8.39 -13.08
CA GLU A 13 17.58 9.56 -12.25
C GLU A 13 16.69 9.49 -11.00
N PRO A 14 17.06 10.18 -9.90
CA PRO A 14 16.15 10.36 -8.76
C PRO A 14 14.79 10.93 -9.18
N TRP A 15 13.74 10.55 -8.46
CA TRP A 15 12.36 10.97 -8.75
C TRP A 15 12.15 12.49 -8.66
N ASP A 16 13.03 13.18 -7.96
CA ASP A 16 13.08 14.62 -7.72
C ASP A 16 14.23 15.31 -8.49
N SER A 17 14.84 14.64 -9.48
CA SER A 17 15.81 15.28 -10.37
C SER A 17 15.19 16.50 -11.07
N PRO A 18 15.96 17.52 -11.48
CA PRO A 18 15.43 18.68 -12.19
C PRO A 18 14.57 18.30 -13.42
N HIS A 19 14.90 17.20 -14.09
CA HIS A 19 14.07 16.66 -15.18
C HIS A 19 12.80 16.03 -14.64
N ASN A 20 12.85 15.10 -13.68
CA ASN A 20 11.65 14.38 -13.21
C ASN A 20 10.69 15.29 -12.40
N ALA A 21 11.22 16.31 -11.71
CA ALA A 21 10.45 17.27 -10.92
C ALA A 21 9.41 18.05 -11.73
N GLN A 22 9.62 18.21 -13.04
CA GLN A 22 8.65 18.87 -13.92
C GLN A 22 7.29 18.14 -13.97
N PHE A 23 7.24 16.86 -13.57
CA PHE A 23 6.02 16.05 -13.56
C PHE A 23 5.33 15.98 -12.19
N HIS A 24 5.87 16.61 -11.13
CA HIS A 24 5.31 16.54 -9.77
C HIS A 24 3.89 17.10 -9.65
N GLU A 25 3.53 18.06 -10.53
CA GLU A 25 2.17 18.59 -10.57
C GLU A 25 1.16 17.61 -11.20
N THR A 26 1.64 16.60 -11.92
CA THR A 26 0.81 15.53 -12.44
C THR A 26 0.28 14.71 -11.27
N TRP A 27 -0.99 14.34 -11.34
CA TRP A 27 -1.56 13.45 -10.35
C TRP A 27 -2.25 12.29 -11.07
N PRO A 28 -1.60 11.13 -11.22
CA PRO A 28 -2.22 10.01 -11.92
C PRO A 28 -3.39 9.43 -11.11
N TYR A 29 -4.50 9.14 -11.78
CA TYR A 29 -5.69 8.54 -11.15
C TYR A 29 -5.42 7.21 -10.42
N PRO A 30 -4.56 6.29 -10.92
CA PRO A 30 -4.31 5.01 -10.25
C PRO A 30 -3.75 5.10 -8.81
N PHE A 31 -3.14 6.23 -8.45
CA PHE A 31 -2.61 6.43 -7.10
C PHE A 31 -3.59 7.13 -6.15
N ARG A 32 -4.81 7.42 -6.61
CA ARG A 32 -5.84 8.16 -5.86
C ARG A 32 -6.87 7.22 -5.28
N CYS A 33 -7.27 7.46 -4.03
CA CYS A 33 -8.54 6.95 -3.55
C CYS A 33 -9.68 7.84 -4.10
N PRO A 34 -10.73 7.27 -4.72
CA PRO A 34 -11.88 8.03 -5.20
C PRO A 34 -12.68 8.74 -4.11
N ALA A 35 -12.60 8.27 -2.85
CA ALA A 35 -13.23 8.91 -1.70
C ALA A 35 -12.37 10.01 -1.06
N GLN A 36 -11.11 10.16 -1.47
CA GLN A 36 -10.22 11.16 -0.90
C GLN A 36 -10.55 12.57 -1.41
N GLU A 37 -10.79 13.51 -0.50
CA GLU A 37 -10.87 14.93 -0.84
C GLU A 37 -9.56 15.40 -1.49
N THR A 38 -9.65 16.03 -2.66
CA THR A 38 -8.54 16.31 -3.60
C THR A 38 -7.52 17.36 -3.13
N LYS A 39 -7.38 17.60 -1.83
CA LYS A 39 -6.52 18.67 -1.30
C LYS A 39 -5.03 18.29 -1.19
N GLN A 40 -4.68 17.00 -1.16
CA GLN A 40 -3.31 16.54 -0.90
C GLN A 40 -2.82 15.54 -1.96
N LYS A 41 -1.85 15.96 -2.81
CA LYS A 41 -1.25 15.15 -3.90
C LYS A 41 -0.37 14.01 -3.37
N GLN A 42 -1.00 13.04 -2.72
CA GLN A 42 -0.32 11.88 -2.14
C GLN A 42 -0.88 10.59 -2.71
N VAL A 43 -0.08 9.53 -2.64
CA VAL A 43 -0.51 8.17 -2.96
C VAL A 43 -1.43 7.64 -1.88
N ALA A 44 -2.55 7.05 -2.27
CA ALA A 44 -3.50 6.43 -1.36
C ALA A 44 -3.23 4.94 -1.15
N TYR A 45 -2.39 4.32 -1.98
CA TYR A 45 -2.12 2.88 -1.96
C TYR A 45 -0.62 2.65 -1.86
N LEU A 46 -0.18 1.96 -0.81
CA LEU A 46 1.23 1.68 -0.53
C LEU A 46 1.44 0.20 -0.29
N ALA A 47 2.57 -0.33 -0.73
CA ALA A 47 3.00 -1.67 -0.34
C ALA A 47 3.39 -1.69 1.14
N VAL A 48 3.19 -2.85 1.79
CA VAL A 48 3.70 -3.09 3.14
C VAL A 48 4.99 -3.88 3.04
N ILE A 49 6.09 -3.25 3.41
CA ILE A 49 7.44 -3.83 3.28
C ILE A 49 7.95 -4.35 4.62
N ASP A 50 8.49 -5.56 4.60
CA ASP A 50 9.22 -6.19 5.70
C ASP A 50 9.95 -7.44 5.17
N THR A 51 10.98 -7.88 5.88
CA THR A 51 11.61 -9.18 5.67
C THR A 51 10.61 -10.35 5.62
N HIS A 52 9.50 -10.31 6.34
CA HIS A 52 8.47 -11.35 6.40
C HIS A 52 7.20 -11.03 5.60
N THR A 53 7.19 -9.98 4.76
CA THR A 53 6.12 -9.76 3.78
C THR A 53 6.55 -10.28 2.40
N LEU A 54 5.63 -10.25 1.42
CA LEU A 54 5.98 -10.50 0.01
C LEU A 54 6.86 -9.41 -0.61
N TRP A 55 7.01 -8.27 0.09
CA TRP A 55 7.86 -7.16 -0.29
C TRP A 55 9.04 -7.02 0.69
N PRO A 56 10.13 -7.79 0.53
CA PRO A 56 11.31 -7.71 1.40
C PRO A 56 12.18 -6.46 1.12
N GLY A 57 11.56 -5.33 0.75
CA GLY A 57 12.22 -4.09 0.35
C GLY A 57 12.84 -4.17 -1.04
N THR A 58 14.14 -4.43 -1.11
CA THR A 58 14.91 -4.36 -2.37
C THR A 58 15.00 -5.68 -3.14
N ALA A 59 14.47 -6.77 -2.58
CA ALA A 59 14.42 -8.08 -3.21
C ALA A 59 12.99 -8.43 -3.68
N CYS A 60 12.88 -9.47 -4.50
CA CYS A 60 11.60 -10.02 -4.92
C CYS A 60 11.36 -11.37 -4.25
N ARG A 61 10.12 -11.64 -3.82
CA ARG A 61 9.68 -12.97 -3.41
C ARG A 61 8.75 -13.59 -4.45
N SER A 62 8.81 -14.91 -4.56
CA SER A 62 7.88 -15.71 -5.32
C SER A 62 6.61 -15.95 -4.49
N LEU A 63 5.44 -15.96 -5.13
CA LEU A 63 4.17 -16.33 -4.49
C LEU A 63 4.21 -17.72 -3.82
N ARG A 64 5.08 -18.64 -4.27
CA ARG A 64 5.27 -19.95 -3.62
C ARG A 64 5.86 -19.87 -2.22
N GLU A 65 6.50 -18.76 -1.86
CA GLU A 65 7.03 -18.52 -0.51
C GLU A 65 5.92 -18.07 0.46
N CYS A 66 4.73 -17.73 -0.03
CA CYS A 66 3.56 -17.36 0.76
C CYS A 66 2.88 -18.60 1.33
N VAL A 67 3.48 -19.20 2.36
CA VAL A 67 3.02 -20.48 2.93
C VAL A 67 1.72 -20.36 3.71
N ASP A 68 1.41 -19.17 4.26
CA ASP A 68 0.13 -18.88 4.93
C ASP A 68 -1.05 -18.70 3.94
N GLY A 69 -0.74 -18.63 2.65
CA GLY A 69 -1.70 -18.60 1.56
C GLY A 69 -1.93 -17.20 0.99
N THR A 70 -1.89 -17.10 -0.34
CA THR A 70 -1.95 -15.81 -1.05
C THR A 70 -3.27 -15.06 -0.89
N SER A 71 -4.37 -15.77 -0.62
CA SER A 71 -5.69 -15.17 -0.34
C SER A 71 -5.83 -14.65 1.09
N ARG A 72 -4.75 -14.68 1.88
CA ARG A 72 -4.72 -14.30 3.30
C ARG A 72 -3.53 -13.40 3.65
N THR A 73 -2.79 -12.95 2.64
CA THR A 73 -1.64 -12.08 2.84
C THR A 73 -1.86 -10.77 2.11
N ILE A 74 -1.77 -9.65 2.82
CA ILE A 74 -1.87 -8.30 2.29
C ILE A 74 -0.61 -7.95 1.50
N LEU A 75 -0.79 -7.41 0.29
CA LEU A 75 0.28 -6.81 -0.53
C LEU A 75 0.29 -5.29 -0.43
N VAL A 76 -0.88 -4.67 -0.56
CA VAL A 76 -1.04 -3.23 -0.68
C VAL A 76 -2.18 -2.81 0.24
N ILE A 77 -1.97 -1.73 0.98
CA ILE A 77 -2.97 -1.15 1.86
C ILE A 77 -3.36 0.24 1.37
N GLU A 78 -4.58 0.63 1.72
CA GLU A 78 -4.99 2.03 1.61
C GLU A 78 -4.47 2.86 2.79
N VAL A 79 -3.99 4.08 2.52
CA VAL A 79 -3.48 5.03 3.51
C VAL A 79 -4.00 6.43 3.19
N ALA A 80 -4.83 6.98 4.08
CA ALA A 80 -5.56 8.23 3.81
C ALA A 80 -4.66 9.48 3.77
N ALA A 81 -3.57 9.49 4.53
CA ALA A 81 -2.66 10.63 4.70
C ALA A 81 -1.18 10.23 4.60
N SER A 82 -0.82 9.45 3.57
CA SER A 82 0.52 8.89 3.42
C SER A 82 1.65 9.93 3.33
N GLY A 83 1.34 11.16 2.92
CA GLY A 83 2.31 12.22 2.65
C GLY A 83 3.31 11.88 1.54
N THR A 84 3.11 10.77 0.82
CA THR A 84 4.11 10.23 -0.11
C THR A 84 3.78 10.67 -1.53
N HIS A 85 4.78 11.23 -2.21
CA HIS A 85 4.64 11.67 -3.59
C HIS A 85 4.60 10.47 -4.53
N TRP A 86 3.81 10.53 -5.60
CA TRP A 86 3.58 9.36 -6.48
C TRP A 86 4.79 8.86 -7.25
N MET A 87 5.80 9.71 -7.45
CA MET A 87 7.08 9.31 -8.07
C MET A 87 8.12 8.85 -7.04
N GLN A 88 7.89 9.09 -5.75
CA GLN A 88 8.86 8.78 -4.72
C GLN A 88 8.92 7.26 -4.53
N PRO A 89 10.10 6.63 -4.59
CA PRO A 89 10.25 5.19 -4.38
C PRO A 89 10.23 4.87 -2.87
N ARG A 90 9.07 5.08 -2.24
CA ARG A 90 8.87 4.88 -0.80
C ARG A 90 7.55 4.17 -0.56
N ASP A 91 7.61 3.14 0.26
CA ASP A 91 6.48 2.39 0.79
C ASP A 91 6.48 2.43 2.32
N LEU A 92 5.56 1.69 2.95
CA LEU A 92 5.36 1.71 4.40
C LEU A 92 5.99 0.48 5.06
N GLU A 93 6.90 0.69 6.01
CA GLU A 93 7.48 -0.41 6.78
C GLU A 93 6.41 -1.04 7.68
N LEU A 94 6.40 -2.36 7.80
CA LEU A 94 5.42 -3.09 8.61
C LEU A 94 5.35 -2.58 10.05
N ALA A 95 6.50 -2.22 10.63
CA ALA A 95 6.61 -1.65 11.98
C ALA A 95 5.94 -0.27 12.12
N GLU A 96 5.72 0.45 11.02
CA GLU A 96 4.98 1.71 11.00
C GLU A 96 3.47 1.49 10.94
N VAL A 97 2.97 0.30 10.55
CA VAL A 97 1.54 0.04 10.37
C VAL A 97 0.87 -0.31 11.71
N SER A 98 0.12 0.63 12.27
CA SER A 98 -0.77 0.39 13.42
C SER A 98 -1.79 -0.71 13.14
N GLY A 99 -2.11 -1.50 14.16
CA GLY A 99 -3.11 -2.57 14.13
C GLY A 99 -4.57 -2.10 14.16
N VAL A 100 -4.82 -0.79 14.18
CA VAL A 100 -6.17 -0.21 14.26
C VAL A 100 -6.54 0.44 12.93
N ILE A 101 -7.59 -0.08 12.27
CA ILE A 101 -8.11 0.52 11.05
C ILE A 101 -8.64 1.92 11.34
N ASN A 102 -8.29 2.86 10.48
CA ASN A 102 -8.60 4.27 10.64
C ASN A 102 -8.12 4.90 11.96
N GLY A 103 -7.08 4.34 12.60
CA GLY A 103 -6.47 4.90 13.80
C GLY A 103 -5.60 6.11 13.49
N ASP A 104 -4.38 5.86 13.01
CA ASP A 104 -3.47 6.90 12.49
C ASP A 104 -3.58 6.96 10.96
N MET A 105 -4.13 8.05 10.42
CA MET A 105 -4.35 8.23 8.98
C MET A 105 -3.10 8.14 8.10
N ALA A 106 -1.91 8.33 8.67
CA ALA A 106 -0.64 8.24 7.94
C ALA A 106 0.05 6.89 8.10
N LYS A 107 -0.33 6.12 9.14
CA LYS A 107 0.41 4.96 9.64
C LYS A 107 -0.50 3.80 10.04
N SER A 108 -1.61 3.64 9.33
CA SER A 108 -2.53 2.52 9.50
C SER A 108 -3.22 2.21 8.18
N ILE A 109 -3.82 1.02 8.10
CA ILE A 109 -4.82 0.72 7.07
C ILE A 109 -5.96 1.73 7.26
N SER A 110 -6.05 2.69 6.35
CA SER A 110 -6.90 3.87 6.55
C SER A 110 -7.46 4.42 5.25
N SER A 111 -8.65 5.01 5.35
CA SER A 111 -9.35 5.60 4.22
C SER A 111 -10.34 6.68 4.66
N GLN A 112 -10.78 7.49 3.69
CA GLN A 112 -11.96 8.36 3.83
C GLN A 112 -13.26 7.63 3.47
N HIS A 113 -13.21 6.35 3.09
CA HIS A 113 -14.39 5.49 2.99
C HIS A 113 -15.08 5.34 4.35
N VAL A 114 -16.42 5.30 4.33
CA VAL A 114 -17.20 5.11 5.56
C VAL A 114 -16.99 3.69 6.09
N GLY A 115 -16.55 3.58 7.35
CA GLY A 115 -16.55 2.32 8.10
C GLY A 115 -15.36 1.41 7.89
N GLY A 116 -14.35 1.78 7.10
CA GLY A 116 -13.20 0.92 6.85
C GLY A 116 -12.32 1.39 5.69
N ALA A 117 -11.49 0.48 5.18
CA ALA A 117 -10.52 0.75 4.12
C ALA A 117 -10.27 -0.49 3.25
N HIS A 118 -9.78 -0.30 2.03
CA HIS A 118 -9.48 -1.41 1.13
C HIS A 118 -8.05 -1.92 1.28
N VAL A 119 -7.87 -3.21 1.05
CA VAL A 119 -6.57 -3.87 0.92
C VAL A 119 -6.55 -4.76 -0.32
N VAL A 120 -5.37 -4.97 -0.88
CA VAL A 120 -5.12 -5.94 -1.95
C VAL A 120 -4.38 -7.12 -1.35
N LEU A 121 -4.88 -8.33 -1.61
CA LEU A 121 -4.27 -9.57 -1.20
C LEU A 121 -3.29 -10.10 -2.26
N ALA A 122 -2.44 -11.05 -1.88
CA ALA A 122 -1.41 -11.63 -2.74
C ALA A 122 -1.95 -12.45 -3.92
N ASP A 123 -3.20 -12.88 -3.87
CA ASP A 123 -3.92 -13.46 -5.00
C ASP A 123 -4.53 -12.41 -5.96
N GLY A 124 -4.36 -11.12 -5.66
CA GLY A 124 -4.90 -10.00 -6.42
C GLY A 124 -6.34 -9.61 -6.05
N ALA A 125 -6.97 -10.29 -5.08
CA ALA A 125 -8.30 -9.93 -4.63
C ALA A 125 -8.28 -8.63 -3.81
N VAL A 126 -9.29 -7.79 -4.01
CA VAL A 126 -9.56 -6.63 -3.15
C VAL A 126 -10.49 -7.06 -2.01
N ARG A 127 -10.18 -6.61 -0.79
CA ARG A 127 -11.02 -6.80 0.40
C ARG A 127 -11.25 -5.46 1.08
N PHE A 128 -12.44 -5.29 1.65
CA PHE A 128 -12.75 -4.17 2.53
C PHE A 128 -12.63 -4.65 3.97
N LEU A 129 -11.75 -4.02 4.75
CA LEU A 129 -11.62 -4.28 6.17
C LEU A 129 -12.38 -3.21 6.94
N ASP A 130 -13.36 -3.63 7.72
CA ASP A 130 -14.17 -2.72 8.52
C ASP A 130 -13.47 -2.35 9.84
N THR A 131 -13.86 -1.23 10.44
CA THR A 131 -13.25 -0.73 11.70
C THR A 131 -13.45 -1.64 12.91
N SER A 132 -14.30 -2.67 12.83
CA SER A 132 -14.45 -3.69 13.87
C SER A 132 -13.51 -4.88 13.70
N THR A 133 -12.76 -4.95 12.58
CA THR A 133 -11.69 -5.94 12.38
C THR A 133 -10.69 -5.83 13.53
N THR A 134 -10.40 -6.97 14.17
CA THR A 134 -9.51 -7.00 15.34
C THR A 134 -8.05 -6.78 14.94
N GLU A 135 -7.26 -6.23 15.87
CA GLU A 135 -5.82 -6.11 15.68
C GLU A 135 -5.16 -7.48 15.41
N SER A 136 -5.59 -8.54 16.10
CA SER A 136 -5.05 -9.90 15.88
C SER A 136 -5.26 -10.38 14.45
N THR A 137 -6.40 -10.05 13.85
CA THR A 137 -6.69 -10.35 12.45
C THR A 137 -5.74 -9.59 11.54
N ILE A 138 -5.63 -8.29 11.77
CA ILE A 138 -4.77 -7.43 10.96
C ILE A 138 -3.31 -7.88 11.05
N GLN A 139 -2.84 -8.27 12.24
CA GLN A 139 -1.50 -8.82 12.47
C GLN A 139 -1.27 -10.07 11.61
N SER A 140 -2.21 -10.98 11.60
CA SER A 140 -2.08 -12.25 10.90
C SER A 140 -2.19 -12.18 9.37
N LEU A 141 -2.73 -11.09 8.83
CA LEU A 141 -2.83 -10.88 7.39
C LEU A 141 -1.57 -10.24 6.80
N ARG A 142 -0.60 -9.85 7.63
CA ARG A 142 0.58 -9.07 7.19
C ARG A 142 1.75 -9.94 6.74
N LEU A 143 1.85 -11.15 7.30
CA LEU A 143 3.03 -12.02 7.14
C LEU A 143 2.75 -13.16 6.15
N ILE A 144 3.82 -13.77 5.68
CA ILE A 144 3.77 -14.87 4.70
C ILE A 144 3.94 -16.25 5.33
N ASP A 145 4.46 -16.32 6.55
CA ASP A 145 5.02 -17.50 7.21
C ASP A 145 4.82 -17.58 8.74
N ASP A 146 3.82 -16.90 9.29
CA ASP A 146 3.55 -16.88 10.74
C ASP A 146 2.65 -18.04 11.21
N GLY A 147 2.04 -18.79 10.29
CA GLY A 147 1.21 -19.96 10.57
C GLY A 147 -0.08 -19.66 11.34
N GLN A 148 -0.50 -18.39 11.43
CA GLN A 148 -1.69 -18.01 12.17
C GLN A 148 -2.97 -18.46 11.43
N PRO A 149 -3.86 -19.21 12.10
CA PRO A 149 -5.10 -19.66 11.48
C PRO A 149 -6.11 -18.50 11.43
N ASN A 150 -6.47 -18.05 10.23
CA ASN A 150 -7.44 -16.97 10.06
C ASN A 150 -8.58 -17.36 9.13
N ASN A 151 -9.79 -17.32 9.69
CA ASN A 151 -11.04 -17.40 8.95
C ASN A 151 -11.63 -16.00 8.88
N PHE A 152 -11.47 -15.36 7.72
CA PHE A 152 -12.14 -14.10 7.35
C PHE A 152 -12.81 -14.26 6.00
#